data_AF-A0A920NAU8-F1
#
_entry.id   AF-A0A920NAU8-F1
#
_cell.length_a   1.000
_cell.length_b   1.000
_cell.length_c   1.000
_cell.angle_alpha   90.00
_cell.angle_beta   90.00
_cell.angle_gamma   90.00
#
_symmetry.space_group_name_H-M   'P 1'
#
loop_
_entity.id
_entity.type
_entity.pdbx_description
1 polymer ?
#
loop_
_entity_poly.entity_id
_entity_poly.type
_entity_poly.pdbx_seq_one_letter_code
_entity_poly.pdbx_strand_id
1 'polypeptide(L)'
;METANEDTLNCYKARFGPDFYAFQHRGVSFIVINSSLIFHLEPELEHHWQHQLRFLETELKAANQRNSTHTIVFGHYPFFLQHPDEDWSKDDLEIGLVIPLERRSIVLELFNQYSVSAVFTGHTPQESIYQLWDNSNGDLERGWIPARK
;
A
#
# COMPACT_ATOMS: atom_id res chain seq x y z
N MET A 1 20.17 -2.68 -8.97
CA MET A 1 18.97 -3.49 -8.66
C MET A 1 18.45 -3.99 -9.98
N GLU A 2 18.17 -5.29 -10.10
CA GLU A 2 17.48 -5.83 -11.26
C GLU A 2 16.05 -5.25 -11.24
N THR A 3 15.64 -4.62 -12.35
CA THR A 3 14.33 -3.98 -12.48
C THR A 3 13.24 -5.04 -12.53
N ALA A 4 12.07 -4.75 -11.95
CA ALA A 4 10.95 -5.68 -12.01
C ALA A 4 10.54 -5.91 -13.47
N ASN A 5 10.26 -7.16 -13.81
CA ASN A 5 9.79 -7.61 -15.12
C ASN A 5 8.88 -8.85 -14.94
N GLU A 6 8.29 -9.35 -16.02
CA GLU A 6 7.39 -10.51 -15.95
C GLU A 6 8.06 -11.74 -15.33
N ASP A 7 9.31 -12.02 -15.70
CA ASP A 7 10.03 -13.21 -15.23
C ASP A 7 10.27 -13.16 -13.73
N THR A 8 10.74 -12.02 -13.20
CA THR A 8 10.99 -11.84 -11.77
C THR A 8 9.71 -11.94 -10.95
N LEU A 9 8.59 -11.38 -11.43
CA LEU A 9 7.27 -11.54 -10.80
C LEU A 9 6.79 -13.00 -10.81
N ASN A 10 6.96 -13.69 -11.93
CA ASN A 10 6.57 -15.10 -12.07
C ASN A 10 7.43 -16.02 -11.19
N CYS A 11 8.74 -15.76 -11.11
CA CYS A 11 9.65 -16.45 -10.20
C CYS A 11 9.26 -16.24 -8.73
N TYR A 12 8.91 -15.00 -8.35
CA TYR A 12 8.40 -14.72 -7.01
C TYR A 12 7.14 -15.53 -6.73
N LYS A 13 6.16 -15.48 -7.64
CA LYS A 13 4.87 -16.17 -7.50
C LYS A 13 5.01 -17.69 -7.37
N ALA A 14 5.88 -18.28 -8.19
CA ALA A 14 6.14 -19.71 -8.14
C ALA A 14 6.80 -20.15 -6.83
N ARG A 15 7.59 -19.28 -6.19
CA ARG A 15 8.37 -19.62 -5.00
C ARG A 15 7.66 -19.28 -3.69
N PHE A 16 6.96 -18.15 -3.64
CA PHE A 16 6.38 -17.59 -2.41
C PHE A 16 4.85 -17.51 -2.43
N GLY A 17 4.23 -17.71 -3.60
CA GLY A 17 2.80 -17.55 -3.78
C GLY A 17 2.40 -16.15 -4.29
N PRO A 18 1.09 -15.82 -4.28
CA PRO A 18 0.59 -14.56 -4.79
C PRO A 18 1.31 -13.35 -4.17
N ASP A 19 1.65 -12.37 -4.99
CA ASP A 19 2.31 -11.13 -4.59
C ASP A 19 1.35 -10.08 -4.00
N PHE A 20 0.05 -10.30 -4.16
CA PHE A 20 -1.01 -9.63 -3.40
C PHE A 20 -2.11 -10.65 -3.07
N TYR A 21 -2.74 -10.50 -1.92
CA TYR A 21 -3.80 -11.38 -1.44
C TYR A 21 -4.55 -10.75 -0.27
N ALA A 22 -5.70 -11.30 0.08
CA ALA A 22 -6.50 -10.85 1.20
C ALA A 22 -6.95 -12.03 2.05
N PHE A 23 -7.18 -11.78 3.33
CA PHE A 23 -7.67 -12.77 4.27
C PHE A 23 -8.47 -12.11 5.39
N GLN A 24 -9.26 -12.91 6.10
CA GLN A 24 -10.08 -12.44 7.21
C GLN A 24 -9.70 -13.15 8.50
N HIS A 25 -9.69 -12.40 9.59
CA HIS A 25 -9.49 -12.97 10.92
C HIS A 25 -10.28 -12.18 11.96
N ARG A 26 -11.13 -12.88 12.72
CA ARG A 26 -11.89 -12.31 13.85
C ARG A 26 -12.64 -11.01 13.52
N GLY A 27 -13.31 -10.96 12.36
CA GLY A 27 -14.08 -9.80 11.93
C GLY A 27 -13.26 -8.67 11.31
N VAL A 28 -11.94 -8.83 11.17
CA VAL A 28 -11.05 -7.89 10.49
C VAL A 28 -10.71 -8.40 9.09
N SER A 29 -10.72 -7.50 8.10
CA SER A 29 -10.23 -7.77 6.75
C SER A 29 -8.80 -7.26 6.60
N PHE A 30 -7.91 -8.12 6.11
CA PHE A 30 -6.52 -7.80 5.85
C PHE A 30 -6.24 -7.93 4.35
N ILE A 31 -5.53 -6.96 3.79
CA ILE A 31 -5.17 -6.91 2.37
C ILE A 31 -3.66 -6.67 2.27
N VAL A 32 -2.96 -7.53 1.56
CA VAL A 32 -1.53 -7.39 1.27
C VAL A 32 -1.38 -6.99 -0.19
N ILE A 33 -0.64 -5.91 -0.44
CA ILE A 33 -0.36 -5.41 -1.80
C ILE A 33 1.13 -5.46 -2.11
N ASN A 34 1.46 -5.68 -3.37
CA ASN A 34 2.81 -5.49 -3.90
C ASN A 34 3.05 -4.00 -4.15
N SER A 35 3.40 -3.26 -3.11
CA SER A 35 3.75 -1.83 -3.21
C SER A 35 5.02 -1.58 -4.04
N SER A 36 5.90 -2.58 -4.16
CA SER A 36 7.13 -2.46 -4.96
C SER A 36 6.81 -2.35 -6.45
N LEU A 37 5.79 -3.08 -6.91
CA LEU A 37 5.24 -2.92 -8.26
C LEU A 37 4.70 -1.49 -8.48
N ILE A 38 4.05 -0.89 -7.47
CA ILE A 38 3.55 0.49 -7.56
C ILE A 38 4.71 1.49 -7.55
N PHE A 39 5.76 1.22 -6.78
CA PHE A 39 6.91 2.10 -6.68
C PHE A 39 7.77 2.09 -7.95
N HIS A 40 8.12 0.91 -8.48
CA HIS A 40 8.98 0.71 -9.65
C HIS A 40 8.19 0.26 -10.89
N LEU A 41 7.00 0.84 -11.11
CA LEU A 41 6.16 0.39 -12.22
C LEU A 41 6.81 0.75 -13.57
N GLU A 42 7.16 -0.30 -14.31
CA GLU A 42 7.63 -0.23 -15.70
C GLU A 42 6.46 -0.40 -16.69
N PRO A 43 6.54 0.17 -17.91
CA PRO A 43 5.44 0.13 -18.89
C PRO A 43 4.94 -1.29 -19.23
N GLU A 44 5.84 -2.28 -19.28
CA GLU A 44 5.48 -3.68 -19.55
C GLU A 44 4.63 -4.32 -18.44
N LEU A 45 4.74 -3.80 -17.21
CA LEU A 45 4.03 -4.30 -16.04
C LEU A 45 2.72 -3.55 -15.75
N GLU A 46 2.31 -2.62 -16.61
CA GLU A 46 1.07 -1.86 -16.44
C GLU A 46 -0.15 -2.77 -16.23
N HIS A 47 -0.21 -3.89 -16.95
CA HIS A 47 -1.31 -4.85 -16.81
C HIS A 47 -1.33 -5.54 -15.44
N HIS A 48 -0.16 -5.79 -14.82
CA HIS A 48 -0.05 -6.29 -13.46
C HIS A 48 -0.52 -5.25 -12.45
N TRP A 49 -0.14 -3.98 -12.65
CA TRP A 49 -0.61 -2.87 -11.82
C TRP A 49 -2.14 -2.76 -11.87
N GLN A 50 -2.72 -2.74 -13.06
CA GLN A 50 -4.17 -2.67 -13.25
C GLN A 50 -4.90 -3.87 -12.64
N HIS A 51 -4.28 -5.06 -12.66
CA HIS A 51 -4.84 -6.24 -11.98
C HIS A 51 -4.83 -6.08 -10.45
N GLN A 52 -3.72 -5.63 -9.86
CA GLN A 52 -3.64 -5.36 -8.44
C GLN A 52 -4.63 -4.26 -8.00
N LEU A 53 -4.78 -3.20 -8.79
CA LEU A 53 -5.70 -2.10 -8.50
C LEU A 53 -7.16 -2.59 -8.45
N ARG A 54 -7.59 -3.38 -9.43
CA ARG A 54 -8.93 -4.00 -9.44
C ARG A 54 -9.13 -4.96 -8.27
N PHE A 55 -8.11 -5.75 -7.95
CA PHE A 55 -8.13 -6.65 -6.79
C PHE A 55 -8.32 -5.86 -5.49
N LEU A 56 -7.54 -4.78 -5.30
CA LEU A 56 -7.62 -3.94 -4.12
C LEU A 56 -9.03 -3.34 -3.97
N GLU A 57 -9.57 -2.70 -5.01
CA GLU A 57 -10.92 -2.13 -4.97
C GLU A 57 -11.98 -3.20 -4.63
N THR A 58 -11.86 -4.39 -5.22
CA THR A 58 -12.78 -5.50 -4.98
C THR A 58 -12.77 -5.94 -3.52
N GLU A 59 -11.58 -6.10 -2.92
CA GLU A 59 -11.45 -6.54 -1.53
C GLU A 59 -11.85 -5.46 -0.52
N LEU A 60 -11.59 -4.19 -0.82
CA LEU A 60 -12.07 -3.06 -0.04
C LEU A 60 -13.60 -3.00 -0.01
N LYS A 61 -14.23 -3.13 -1.18
CA LYS A 61 -15.69 -3.20 -1.30
C LYS A 61 -16.26 -4.40 -0.54
N ALA A 62 -15.60 -5.56 -0.65
CA ALA A 62 -16.02 -6.77 0.05
C ALA A 62 -15.85 -6.63 1.58
N ALA A 63 -14.81 -5.94 2.06
CA ALA A 63 -14.62 -5.66 3.48
C ALA A 63 -15.77 -4.82 4.06
N ASN A 64 -16.25 -3.81 3.32
CA ASN A 64 -17.43 -3.02 3.69
C ASN A 64 -18.71 -3.85 3.68
N GLN A 65 -18.93 -4.67 2.65
CA GLN A 65 -20.10 -5.56 2.58
C GLN A 65 -20.14 -6.58 3.72
N ARG A 66 -18.96 -7.02 4.20
CA ARG A 66 -18.82 -7.89 5.37
C ARG A 66 -19.05 -7.18 6.71
N ASN A 67 -19.17 -5.85 6.72
CA ASN A 67 -19.14 -5.01 7.93
C ASN A 67 -17.90 -5.32 8.78
N SER A 68 -16.74 -5.40 8.14
CA SER A 68 -15.48 -5.67 8.85
C SER A 68 -15.24 -4.61 9.91
N THR A 69 -14.86 -5.02 11.13
CA THR A 69 -14.58 -4.08 12.24
C THR A 69 -13.41 -3.17 11.87
N HIS A 70 -12.40 -3.72 11.20
CA HIS A 70 -11.29 -2.98 10.62
C HIS A 70 -10.95 -3.54 9.24
N THR A 71 -10.43 -2.65 8.40
CA THR A 71 -9.78 -3.01 7.14
C THR A 71 -8.33 -2.55 7.22
N ILE A 72 -7.39 -3.48 7.15
CA ILE A 72 -5.96 -3.21 7.33
C ILE A 72 -5.21 -3.59 6.06
N VAL A 73 -4.38 -2.68 5.55
CA VAL A 73 -3.57 -2.89 4.34
C VAL A 73 -2.10 -3.01 4.72
N PHE A 74 -1.38 -3.95 4.11
CA PHE A 74 0.07 -4.10 4.25
C PHE A 74 0.78 -3.87 2.91
N GLY A 75 1.88 -3.13 2.95
CA GLY A 75 2.81 -2.94 1.84
C GLY A 75 4.24 -2.81 2.36
N HIS A 76 5.20 -2.73 1.44
CA HIS A 76 6.61 -2.49 1.75
C HIS A 76 6.98 -1.00 1.64
N TYR A 77 6.64 -0.35 0.53
CA TYR A 77 6.95 1.07 0.30
C TYR A 77 5.88 1.97 0.93
N PRO A 78 6.26 3.03 1.64
CA PRO A 78 5.34 4.01 2.20
C PRO A 78 4.70 4.84 1.08
N PHE A 79 3.46 5.28 1.31
CA PHE A 79 2.76 6.17 0.38
C PHE A 79 3.21 7.63 0.52
N PHE A 80 3.62 8.04 1.72
CA PHE A 80 4.11 9.40 2.03
C PHE A 80 4.90 9.40 3.35
N LEU A 81 5.78 10.37 3.56
CA LEU A 81 6.57 10.59 4.78
C LEU A 81 5.94 11.65 5.69
N GLN A 82 5.46 12.76 5.11
CA GLN A 82 4.93 13.89 5.86
C GLN A 82 3.44 14.12 5.56
N HIS A 83 3.05 14.18 4.29
CA HIS A 83 1.71 14.52 3.84
C HIS A 83 1.41 13.86 2.48
N PRO A 84 0.16 13.50 2.18
CA PRO A 84 -0.18 12.70 1.00
C PRO A 84 0.22 13.38 -0.32
N ASP A 85 0.16 14.71 -0.37
CA ASP A 85 0.38 15.51 -1.59
C ASP A 85 1.84 15.95 -1.77
N GLU A 86 2.77 15.42 -0.98
CA GLU A 86 4.20 15.73 -1.15
C GLU A 86 4.74 15.29 -2.50
N ASP A 87 5.38 16.24 -3.18
CA ASP A 87 6.03 16.05 -4.46
C ASP A 87 7.55 16.10 -4.29
N TRP A 88 8.15 14.91 -4.13
CA TRP A 88 9.60 14.75 -4.01
C TRP A 88 10.32 14.73 -5.36
N SER A 89 9.66 15.01 -6.49
CA SER A 89 10.31 15.10 -7.80
C SER A 89 11.38 16.21 -7.88
N LYS A 90 11.48 17.04 -6.84
CA LYS A 90 12.37 18.20 -6.75
C LYS A 90 13.44 18.09 -5.65
N ASP A 91 13.36 17.07 -4.79
CA ASP A 91 14.15 16.96 -3.57
C ASP A 91 14.96 15.65 -3.56
N ASP A 92 16.22 15.73 -4.01
CA ASP A 92 17.12 14.59 -4.22
C ASP A 92 17.33 13.68 -3.01
N LEU A 93 17.11 14.18 -1.79
CA LEU A 93 17.33 13.43 -0.55
C LEU A 93 16.23 12.39 -0.26
N GLU A 94 15.04 12.54 -0.84
CA GLU A 94 13.88 11.70 -0.55
C GLU A 94 13.31 11.00 -1.81
N ILE A 95 13.85 11.34 -2.99
CA ILE A 95 13.70 10.53 -4.22
C ILE A 95 14.11 9.09 -3.89
N GLY A 96 13.20 8.14 -4.08
CA GLY A 96 13.50 6.73 -3.79
C GLY A 96 12.80 6.15 -2.56
N LEU A 97 12.12 6.97 -1.74
CA LEU A 97 11.58 6.53 -0.45
C LEU A 97 10.08 6.25 -0.45
N VAL A 98 9.29 7.00 -1.21
CA VAL A 98 7.83 6.90 -1.24
C VAL A 98 7.28 6.67 -2.65
N ILE A 99 6.14 6.00 -2.75
CA ILE A 99 5.46 5.73 -4.03
C ILE A 99 5.25 7.05 -4.80
N PRO A 100 5.52 7.12 -6.13
CA PRO A 100 5.31 8.36 -6.90
C PRO A 100 3.90 8.94 -6.79
N LEU A 101 3.79 10.27 -6.82
CA LEU A 101 2.55 11.00 -6.53
C LEU A 101 1.40 10.54 -7.43
N GLU A 102 1.65 10.39 -8.72
CA GLU A 102 0.63 10.02 -9.71
C GLU A 102 -0.01 8.66 -9.41
N ARG A 103 0.75 7.74 -8.81
CA ARG A 103 0.29 6.39 -8.47
C ARG A 103 -0.24 6.29 -7.05
N ARG A 104 0.38 7.01 -6.09
CA ARG A 104 -0.07 7.00 -4.69
C ARG A 104 -1.48 7.59 -4.57
N SER A 105 -1.79 8.68 -5.29
CA SER A 105 -3.07 9.39 -5.14
C SER A 105 -4.25 8.48 -5.49
N ILE A 106 -4.13 7.68 -6.55
CA ILE A 106 -5.14 6.67 -6.95
C ILE A 106 -5.42 5.68 -5.81
N VAL A 107 -4.37 5.21 -5.13
CA VAL A 107 -4.51 4.24 -4.03
C VAL A 107 -5.06 4.89 -2.77
N LEU A 108 -4.60 6.10 -2.44
CA LEU A 108 -5.08 6.84 -1.27
C LEU A 108 -6.55 7.24 -1.41
N GLU A 109 -7.01 7.56 -2.61
CA GLU A 109 -8.44 7.78 -2.90
C GLU A 109 -9.29 6.54 -2.59
N LEU A 110 -8.83 5.35 -2.98
CA LEU A 110 -9.51 4.10 -2.62
C LEU A 110 -9.51 3.85 -1.12
N PHE A 111 -8.38 4.09 -0.44
CA PHE A 111 -8.31 3.93 1.01
C PHE A 111 -9.30 4.85 1.74
N ASN A 112 -9.41 6.10 1.30
CA ASN A 112 -10.38 7.06 1.80
C ASN A 112 -11.82 6.57 1.55
N GLN A 113 -12.14 6.30 0.28
CA GLN A 113 -13.48 5.93 -0.16
C GLN A 113 -14.03 4.72 0.60
N TYR A 114 -13.17 3.75 0.89
CA TYR A 114 -13.56 2.50 1.57
C TYR A 114 -13.23 2.47 3.06
N SER A 115 -12.83 3.60 3.66
CA SER A 115 -12.60 3.69 5.11
C SER A 115 -11.59 2.66 5.62
N VAL A 116 -10.45 2.50 4.94
CA VAL A 116 -9.33 1.70 5.44
C VAL A 116 -8.97 2.21 6.83
N SER A 117 -8.68 1.32 7.79
CA SER A 117 -8.39 1.70 9.17
C SER A 117 -6.91 1.99 9.39
N ALA A 118 -6.04 1.21 8.74
CA ALA A 118 -4.59 1.35 8.86
C ALA A 118 -3.89 0.80 7.63
N VAL A 119 -2.79 1.46 7.26
CA VAL A 119 -1.85 1.00 6.24
C VAL A 119 -0.48 0.83 6.89
N PHE A 120 0.09 -0.34 6.71
CA PHE A 120 1.34 -0.74 7.34
C PHE A 120 2.43 -0.89 6.28
N THR A 121 3.50 -0.09 6.41
CA THR A 121 4.59 0.02 5.42
C THR A 121 5.98 -0.03 6.09
N GLY A 122 7.04 -0.15 5.28
CA GLY A 122 8.43 -0.23 5.73
C GLY A 122 9.36 0.62 4.83
N HIS A 123 10.47 0.02 4.38
CA HIS A 123 11.50 0.58 3.47
C HIS A 123 12.36 1.73 4.03
N THR A 124 11.79 2.66 4.80
CA THR A 124 12.58 3.74 5.42
C THR A 124 13.46 3.20 6.56
N PRO A 125 14.67 3.77 6.78
CA PRO A 125 15.54 3.39 7.89
C PRO A 125 14.94 3.66 9.27
N GLN A 126 14.02 4.63 9.36
CA GLN A 126 13.13 4.75 10.51
C GLN A 126 12.04 3.67 10.39
N GLU A 127 11.90 2.87 11.44
CA GLU A 127 11.04 1.68 11.59
C GLU A 127 9.64 1.77 10.94
N SER A 128 9.01 0.61 10.72
CA SER A 128 7.69 0.40 10.12
C SER A 128 6.75 1.61 10.24
N ILE A 129 6.53 2.32 9.12
CA ILE A 129 5.61 3.45 9.08
C ILE A 129 4.19 2.91 9.03
N TYR A 130 3.39 3.27 10.03
CA TYR A 130 1.96 3.02 10.06
C TYR A 130 1.23 4.33 9.75
N GLN A 131 0.49 4.33 8.65
CA GLN A 131 -0.38 5.44 8.27
C GLN A 131 -1.78 5.04 8.70
N LEU A 132 -2.25 5.64 9.80
CA LEU A 132 -3.62 5.47 10.25
C LEU A 132 -4.51 6.38 9.43
N TRP A 133 -5.69 5.87 9.12
CA TRP A 133 -6.70 6.65 8.43
C TRP A 133 -7.87 6.79 9.39
N ASP A 134 -8.02 7.99 9.97
CA ASP A 134 -9.11 8.29 10.89
C ASP A 134 -10.26 8.98 10.16
N ASN A 135 -11.32 8.20 9.92
CA ASN A 135 -12.54 8.68 9.29
C ASN A 135 -13.48 9.47 10.21
N SER A 136 -13.11 9.70 11.47
CA SER A 136 -13.94 10.48 12.39
C SER A 136 -13.89 11.99 12.13
N ASN A 137 -12.81 12.50 11.53
CA ASN A 137 -12.63 13.94 11.22
C ASN A 137 -12.20 14.24 9.78
N GLY A 138 -11.92 13.23 8.95
CA GLY A 138 -11.38 13.45 7.59
C GLY A 138 -9.92 13.93 7.57
N ASP A 139 -9.26 13.89 8.72
CA ASP A 139 -7.85 14.28 8.89
C ASP A 139 -6.95 13.03 8.83
N LEU A 140 -5.84 13.14 8.08
CA LEU A 140 -4.80 12.14 8.01
C LEU A 140 -3.88 12.26 9.22
N GLU A 141 -4.03 11.35 10.20
CA GLU A 141 -3.14 11.31 11.36
C GLU A 141 -2.02 10.27 11.18
N ARG A 142 -0.76 10.74 11.27
CA ARG A 142 0.41 9.87 11.36
C ARG A 142 0.60 9.40 12.81
N GLY A 143 0.59 8.08 13.02
CA GLY A 143 0.85 7.47 14.33
C GLY A 143 2.18 6.69 14.37
N TRP A 144 2.88 6.74 15.51
CA TRP A 144 4.07 5.92 15.79
C TRP A 144 3.69 4.76 16.72
N ILE A 145 4.07 3.52 16.39
CA ILE A 145 4.12 2.41 17.35
C ILE A 145 5.59 2.15 17.68
N PRO A 146 6.10 2.55 18.84
CA PRO A 146 7.47 2.20 19.23
C PRO A 146 7.59 0.67 19.34
N ALA A 147 8.65 0.10 18.78
CA ALA A 147 9.01 -1.29 19.02
C ALA A 147 9.06 -1.54 20.53
N ARG A 148 8.15 -2.38 21.05
CA ARG A 148 8.24 -2.82 22.44
C ARG A 148 9.47 -3.73 22.54
N LYS A 149 10.48 -3.27 23.28
CA LYS A 149 11.58 -4.11 23.75
C LYS A 149 11.08 -5.25 24.63
#